data_AF-A0A968Q4Z0-F1
#
_entry.id   AF-A0A968Q4Z0-F1
#
_cell.length_a   1.000
_cell.length_b   1.000
_cell.length_c   1.000
_cell.angle_alpha   90.00
_cell.angle_beta   90.00
_cell.angle_gamma   90.00
#
_symmetry.space_group_name_H-M   'P 1'
#
loop_
_entity.id
_entity.type
_entity.pdbx_description
1 polymer ?
#
loop_
_entity_poly.entity_id
_entity_poly.type
_entity_poly.pdbx_seq_one_letter_code
_entity_poly.pdbx_strand_id
1 'polypeptide(L)'
;MEVPPPPTVPMHRVGFNDFPTDSDGIIRRNLIFVRSQEGGFYSFALRVVLAFHRASPLVVRAEEHHLYLGQTALEVLSGQAGGYQAVDNRGYQILLRYRHPSSLARQISISQVLSGQFEPSWIANQIVLVGTTAPSLKDQFYTPFSFNQDQNLTMPGVAIHAQMISQLLDAIAGKPALYQFFTPLGENWPGCGRAVCWRQVWPGG
;
A
#
# COMPACT_ATOMS: atom_id res chain seq x y z
N MET A 1 -2.32 12.92 -15.25
CA MET A 1 -3.65 13.48 -15.60
C MET A 1 -4.53 13.17 -14.43
N GLU A 2 -5.03 14.18 -13.73
CA GLU A 2 -5.92 14.00 -12.59
C GLU A 2 -7.35 13.76 -13.10
N VAL A 3 -8.03 12.75 -12.56
CA VAL A 3 -9.43 12.48 -12.85
C VAL A 3 -10.24 12.88 -11.63
N PRO A 4 -11.14 13.88 -11.73
CA PRO A 4 -11.90 14.33 -10.57
C PRO A 4 -12.85 13.23 -10.07
N PRO A 5 -13.10 13.15 -8.75
CA PRO A 5 -14.05 12.19 -8.21
C PRO A 5 -15.48 12.51 -8.67
N PRO A 6 -16.40 11.52 -8.67
CA PRO A 6 -17.80 11.77 -8.97
C PRO A 6 -18.40 12.83 -8.03
N PRO A 7 -19.21 13.79 -8.51
CA PRO A 7 -19.70 14.92 -7.71
C PRO A 7 -20.52 14.53 -6.48
N THR A 8 -21.10 13.33 -6.48
CA THR A 8 -21.94 12.80 -5.39
C THR A 8 -21.15 12.17 -4.26
N VAL A 9 -19.84 11.96 -4.42
CA VAL A 9 -19.00 11.32 -3.40
C VAL A 9 -18.35 12.40 -2.53
N PRO A 10 -18.59 12.40 -1.21
CA PRO A 10 -18.00 13.41 -0.33
C PRO A 10 -16.48 13.20 -0.24
N MET A 11 -15.71 14.29 -0.19
CA MET A 11 -14.23 14.26 -0.25
C MET A 11 -13.56 13.40 0.84
N HIS A 12 -14.19 13.23 2.00
CA HIS A 12 -13.67 12.35 3.06
C HIS A 12 -13.73 10.86 2.69
N ARG A 13 -14.44 10.48 1.61
CA ARG A 13 -14.50 9.11 1.04
C ARG A 13 -13.67 8.98 -0.24
N VAL A 14 -12.98 10.03 -0.65
CA VAL A 14 -12.12 10.04 -1.83
C VAL A 14 -10.67 9.94 -1.38
N GLY A 15 -9.90 9.09 -2.06
CA GLY A 15 -8.46 8.98 -1.89
C GLY A 15 -7.79 8.72 -3.23
N PHE A 16 -6.55 9.19 -3.37
CA PHE A 16 -5.77 9.00 -4.60
C PHE A 16 -5.32 7.55 -4.74
N ASN A 17 -5.18 7.06 -5.98
CA ASN A 17 -4.83 5.67 -6.29
C ASN A 17 -3.44 5.53 -6.94
N ASP A 18 -2.61 6.55 -6.86
CA ASP A 18 -1.27 6.57 -7.46
C ASP A 18 -0.33 5.54 -6.82
N PHE A 19 0.45 4.91 -7.69
CA PHE A 19 1.54 4.01 -7.30
C PHE A 19 2.89 4.66 -7.58
N PRO A 20 3.72 4.92 -6.56
CA PRO A 20 5.11 5.29 -6.79
C PRO A 20 5.86 4.10 -7.40
N THR A 21 6.29 4.27 -8.65
CA THR A 21 7.03 3.25 -9.42
C THR A 21 8.53 3.48 -9.26
N ASP A 22 9.30 2.41 -9.02
CA ASP A 22 10.76 2.49 -8.97
C ASP A 22 11.36 2.64 -10.38
N SER A 23 12.65 2.95 -10.47
CA SER A 23 13.34 3.21 -11.74
C SER A 23 13.34 2.02 -12.72
N ASP A 24 13.13 0.81 -12.21
CA ASP A 24 13.01 -0.42 -12.98
C ASP A 24 11.56 -0.80 -13.33
N GLY A 25 10.60 0.09 -13.07
CA GLY A 25 9.18 -0.12 -13.40
C GLY A 25 8.41 -0.97 -12.38
N ILE A 26 9.05 -1.43 -11.31
CA ILE A 26 8.43 -2.28 -10.30
C ILE A 26 7.87 -1.42 -9.16
N ILE A 27 6.64 -1.73 -8.75
CA ILE A 27 6.03 -1.10 -7.58
C ILE A 27 6.55 -1.80 -6.32
N ARG A 28 7.30 -1.06 -5.50
CA ARG A 28 7.78 -1.52 -4.17
C ARG A 28 7.40 -0.57 -3.04
N ARG A 29 6.77 0.55 -3.37
CA ARG A 29 6.47 1.64 -2.44
C ARG A 29 4.96 1.89 -2.38
N ASN A 30 4.49 2.32 -1.23
CA ASN A 30 3.12 2.74 -0.97
C ASN A 30 3.12 4.21 -0.60
N LEU A 31 2.53 5.06 -1.44
CA LEU A 31 2.29 6.47 -1.12
C LEU A 31 1.01 6.55 -0.27
N ILE A 32 1.16 6.84 1.01
CA ILE A 32 0.06 6.77 1.98
C ILE A 32 -0.66 8.12 2.12
N PHE A 33 0.11 9.21 2.15
CA PHE A 33 -0.40 10.54 2.44
C PHE A 33 0.45 11.61 1.77
N VAL A 34 -0.16 12.68 1.28
CA VAL A 34 0.56 13.82 0.70
C VAL A 34 0.13 15.08 1.44
N ARG A 35 1.09 15.81 2.02
CA ARG A 35 0.81 17.08 2.69
C ARG A 35 0.52 18.16 1.62
N SER A 36 -0.53 18.95 1.84
CA SER A 36 -0.83 20.14 1.06
C SER A 36 -1.21 21.30 1.97
N GLN A 37 -1.13 22.53 1.43
CA GLN A 37 -1.44 23.77 2.14
C GLN A 37 -2.91 23.83 2.59
N GLU A 38 -3.81 23.20 1.83
CA GLU A 38 -5.27 23.20 2.06
C GLU A 38 -5.74 22.00 2.89
N GLY A 39 -4.81 21.20 3.40
CA GLY A 39 -5.09 19.93 4.06
C GLY A 39 -4.45 18.76 3.31
N GLY A 40 -4.25 17.64 4.00
CA GLY A 40 -3.56 16.50 3.41
C GLY A 40 -4.44 15.64 2.51
N PHE A 41 -3.85 15.10 1.44
CA PHE A 41 -4.45 14.09 0.60
C PHE A 41 -4.15 12.70 1.15
N TYR A 42 -5.16 11.84 1.16
CA TYR A 42 -5.09 10.48 1.71
C TYR A 42 -5.14 9.50 0.54
N SER A 43 -4.31 8.45 0.59
CA SER A 43 -4.40 7.39 -0.40
C SER A 43 -5.71 6.63 -0.27
N PHE A 44 -6.15 5.99 -1.34
CA PHE A 44 -7.31 5.10 -1.34
C PHE A 44 -7.17 4.02 -0.24
N ALA A 45 -6.00 3.41 -0.14
CA ALA A 45 -5.72 2.41 0.89
C ALA A 45 -5.88 2.97 2.31
N LEU A 46 -5.36 4.17 2.59
CA LEU A 46 -5.52 4.80 3.89
C LEU A 46 -6.99 5.16 4.18
N ARG A 47 -7.71 5.70 3.18
CA ARG A 47 -9.14 6.00 3.32
C ARG A 47 -9.97 4.77 3.69
N VAL A 48 -9.69 3.63 3.07
CA VAL A 48 -10.36 2.36 3.40
C VAL A 48 -10.06 1.95 4.84
N VAL A 49 -8.79 2.01 5.28
CA VAL A 49 -8.39 1.66 6.65
C VAL A 49 -9.05 2.57 7.68
N LEU A 50 -9.11 3.89 7.43
CA LEU A 50 -9.80 4.84 8.31
C LEU A 50 -11.31 4.58 8.35
N ALA A 51 -11.92 4.25 7.22
CA ALA A 51 -13.34 3.92 7.15
C ALA A 51 -13.68 2.61 7.88
N PHE A 52 -12.76 1.64 7.88
CA PHE A 52 -12.91 0.39 8.61
C PHE A 52 -12.90 0.62 10.14
N HIS A 53 -12.16 1.63 10.62
CA HIS A 53 -12.06 1.97 12.05
C HIS A 53 -13.07 3.02 12.51
N ARG A 54 -14.23 3.18 11.86
CA ARG A 54 -15.22 4.22 12.20
C ARG A 54 -15.72 4.18 13.65
N ALA A 55 -15.79 3.01 14.27
CA ALA A 55 -16.23 2.86 15.66
C ALA A 55 -15.16 3.34 16.68
N SER A 56 -13.89 3.36 16.28
CA SER A 56 -12.77 3.88 17.08
C SER A 56 -11.82 4.66 16.14
N PRO A 57 -12.19 5.91 15.77
CA PRO A 57 -11.51 6.66 14.73
C PRO A 57 -10.01 6.83 15.01
N LEU A 58 -9.18 6.52 14.01
CA LEU A 58 -7.73 6.73 14.08
C LEU A 58 -7.43 8.20 13.73
N VAL A 59 -6.68 8.88 14.61
CA VAL A 59 -6.13 10.20 14.31
C VAL A 59 -4.90 10.02 13.43
N VAL A 60 -4.90 10.69 12.27
CA VAL A 60 -3.73 10.73 11.38
C VAL A 60 -2.90 11.95 11.72
N ARG A 61 -1.64 11.72 12.09
CA ARG A 61 -0.70 12.79 12.46
C ARG A 61 0.57 12.63 11.65
N ALA A 62 0.84 13.65 10.83
CA ALA A 62 1.96 13.65 9.92
C ALA A 62 3.12 14.45 10.55
N GLU A 63 4.24 13.79 10.81
CA GLU A 63 5.51 14.38 11.26
C GLU A 63 6.58 14.27 10.18
N GLU A 64 7.78 14.78 10.41
CA GLU A 64 8.84 14.81 9.39
C GLU A 64 9.24 13.41 8.89
N HIS A 65 9.44 12.47 9.81
CA HIS A 65 9.91 11.11 9.50
C HIS A 65 8.87 10.01 9.76
N HIS A 66 7.70 10.38 10.27
CA HIS A 66 6.68 9.42 10.68
C HIS A 66 5.28 9.85 10.28
N LEU A 67 4.48 8.89 9.81
CA LEU A 67 3.02 9.01 9.76
C LEU A 67 2.44 8.19 10.91
N TYR A 68 1.74 8.85 11.84
CA TYR A 68 1.05 8.15 12.91
C TYR A 68 -0.39 7.85 12.51
N LEU A 69 -0.79 6.60 12.71
CA LEU A 69 -2.18 6.12 12.63
C LEU A 69 -2.62 5.72 14.05
N GLY A 70 -3.25 6.64 14.77
CA GLY A 70 -3.47 6.49 16.21
C GLY A 70 -2.12 6.42 16.94
N GLN A 71 -1.84 5.31 17.62
CA GLN A 71 -0.57 5.06 18.30
C GLN A 71 0.49 4.40 17.40
N THR A 72 0.10 3.95 16.20
CA THR A 72 1.00 3.22 15.29
C THR A 72 1.87 4.21 14.53
N ALA A 73 3.19 4.15 14.70
CA ALA A 73 4.14 4.96 13.94
C ALA A 73 4.55 4.22 12.66
N LEU A 74 4.38 4.87 11.50
CA LEU A 74 4.89 4.40 10.21
C LEU A 74 6.11 5.24 9.84
N GLU A 75 7.28 4.62 9.82
CA GLU A 75 8.52 5.26 9.39
C GLU A 75 8.49 5.52 7.88
N VAL A 76 8.68 6.78 7.50
CA VAL A 76 8.54 7.25 6.12
C VAL A 76 9.88 7.13 5.40
N LEU A 77 9.83 6.71 4.14
CA LEU A 77 10.99 6.68 3.25
C LEU A 77 11.64 8.08 3.17
N SER A 78 12.85 8.20 3.71
CA SER A 78 13.66 9.40 3.55
C SER A 78 14.45 9.34 2.24
N GLY A 79 14.78 10.49 1.67
CA GLY A 79 15.65 10.56 0.47
C GLY A 79 17.11 10.17 0.74
N GLN A 80 17.42 9.73 1.95
CA GLN A 80 18.73 9.25 2.37
C GLN A 80 18.69 7.75 2.71
N ALA A 81 17.54 7.10 2.53
CA ALA A 81 17.34 5.68 2.82
C ALA A 81 17.93 4.80 1.71
N GLY A 82 19.22 4.48 1.84
CA GLY A 82 19.89 3.46 1.05
C GLY A 82 19.69 3.52 -0.47
N GLY A 83 19.25 2.41 -1.08
CA GLY A 83 18.97 2.31 -2.52
C GLY A 83 17.93 3.31 -3.07
N TYR A 84 17.29 4.11 -2.21
CA TYR A 84 16.33 5.16 -2.56
C TYR A 84 16.90 6.59 -2.45
N GLN A 85 18.23 6.76 -2.44
CA GLN A 85 18.89 8.08 -2.40
C GLN A 85 18.52 9.03 -3.56
N ALA A 86 18.02 8.50 -4.69
CA ALA A 86 17.74 9.27 -5.90
C ALA A 86 16.29 9.16 -6.41
N VAL A 87 15.34 8.72 -5.58
CA VAL A 87 13.92 8.59 -6.00
C VAL A 87 13.07 9.77 -5.57
N ASP A 88 11.96 9.98 -6.28
CA ASP A 88 10.90 10.89 -5.84
C ASP A 88 10.29 10.35 -4.53
N ASN A 89 10.67 10.99 -3.43
CA ASN A 89 10.24 10.70 -2.06
C ASN A 89 9.18 11.70 -1.56
N ARG A 90 8.54 12.46 -2.45
CA ARG A 90 7.48 13.39 -2.06
C ARG A 90 6.31 12.63 -1.45
N GLY A 91 5.76 13.18 -0.37
CA GLY A 91 4.72 12.55 0.41
C GLY A 91 5.23 11.43 1.33
N TYR A 92 4.30 10.82 2.04
CA TYR A 92 4.55 9.83 3.07
C TYR A 92 4.51 8.45 2.43
N GLN A 93 5.69 7.94 2.07
CA GLN A 93 5.86 6.66 1.41
C GLN A 93 6.44 5.62 2.38
N ILE A 94 5.98 4.37 2.29
CA ILE A 94 6.61 3.22 2.98
C ILE A 94 6.92 2.11 1.97
N LEU A 95 7.82 1.19 2.33
CA LEU A 95 8.01 -0.03 1.54
C LEU A 95 6.81 -0.96 1.66
N LEU A 96 6.43 -1.54 0.52
CA LEU A 96 5.37 -2.52 0.44
C LEU A 96 5.86 -3.89 0.91
N ARG A 97 5.12 -4.46 1.87
CA ARG A 97 5.25 -5.87 2.21
C ARG A 97 4.22 -6.70 1.46
N TYR A 98 4.66 -7.30 0.37
CA TYR A 98 3.85 -8.19 -0.43
C TYR A 98 3.60 -9.54 0.27
N ARG A 99 2.33 -9.91 0.40
CA ARG A 99 1.89 -11.27 0.67
C ARG A 99 1.72 -12.03 -0.65
N HIS A 100 1.80 -13.36 -0.59
CA HIS A 100 1.54 -14.18 -1.76
C HIS A 100 0.13 -13.91 -2.31
N PRO A 101 -0.06 -13.66 -3.62
CA PRO A 101 -1.34 -13.20 -4.17
C PRO A 101 -2.52 -14.13 -3.86
N SER A 102 -2.29 -15.45 -3.87
CA SER A 102 -3.32 -16.45 -3.55
C SER A 102 -3.77 -16.47 -2.08
N SER A 103 -3.01 -15.84 -1.18
CA SER A 103 -3.26 -15.83 0.27
C SER A 103 -3.78 -14.49 0.79
N LEU A 104 -3.89 -13.48 -0.07
CA LEU A 104 -4.22 -12.12 0.35
C LEU A 104 -5.71 -11.94 0.68
N ALA A 105 -6.58 -12.28 -0.28
CA ALA A 105 -8.01 -12.06 -0.18
C ALA A 105 -8.76 -13.04 -1.10
N ARG A 106 -10.00 -13.36 -0.72
CA ARG A 106 -10.93 -14.09 -1.58
C ARG A 106 -11.32 -13.23 -2.78
N GLN A 107 -11.32 -13.82 -3.97
CA GLN A 107 -11.81 -13.16 -5.19
C GLN A 107 -13.14 -13.77 -5.60
N ILE A 108 -14.10 -12.91 -5.92
CA ILE A 108 -15.44 -13.29 -6.38
C ILE A 108 -15.71 -12.43 -7.63
N SER A 109 -16.15 -13.05 -8.72
CA SER A 109 -16.48 -12.28 -9.92
C SER A 109 -17.80 -11.52 -9.73
N ILE A 110 -17.96 -10.41 -10.44
CA ILE A 110 -19.25 -9.69 -10.42
C ILE A 110 -20.39 -10.57 -10.95
N SER A 111 -20.11 -11.49 -11.88
CA SER A 111 -21.09 -12.45 -12.38
C SER A 111 -21.57 -13.41 -11.30
N GLN A 112 -20.67 -13.90 -10.43
CA GLN A 112 -21.03 -14.75 -9.29
C GLN A 112 -21.87 -13.98 -8.28
N VAL A 113 -21.55 -12.71 -8.02
CA VAL A 113 -22.35 -11.87 -7.12
C VAL A 113 -23.76 -11.65 -7.69
N LEU A 114 -23.87 -11.32 -8.98
CA LEU A 114 -25.15 -11.09 -9.65
C LEU A 114 -26.00 -12.35 -9.79
N SER A 115 -25.39 -13.53 -9.89
CA SER A 115 -26.08 -14.82 -9.94
C SER A 115 -26.38 -15.41 -8.55
N GLY A 116 -25.99 -14.73 -7.47
CA GLY A 116 -26.14 -15.24 -6.10
C GLY A 116 -25.23 -16.44 -5.78
N GLN A 117 -24.18 -16.67 -6.57
CA GLN A 117 -23.22 -17.75 -6.39
C GLN A 117 -22.09 -17.36 -5.42
N PHE A 118 -22.45 -16.92 -4.23
CA PHE A 118 -21.51 -16.65 -3.15
C PHE A 118 -22.20 -16.76 -1.79
N GLU A 119 -21.45 -17.08 -0.74
CA GLU A 119 -21.99 -17.05 0.62
C GLU A 119 -21.98 -15.60 1.15
N PRO A 120 -23.09 -15.08 1.70
CA PRO A 120 -23.13 -13.73 2.26
C PRO A 120 -22.08 -13.48 3.36
N SER A 121 -21.68 -14.53 4.08
CA SER A 121 -20.63 -14.50 5.10
C SER A 121 -19.25 -14.10 4.54
N TRP A 122 -19.02 -14.24 3.23
CA TRP A 122 -17.75 -13.85 2.61
C TRP A 122 -17.56 -12.33 2.52
N ILE A 123 -18.63 -11.54 2.56
CA ILE A 123 -18.59 -10.07 2.45
C ILE A 123 -19.08 -9.36 3.71
N ALA A 124 -19.86 -10.04 4.56
CA ALA A 124 -20.37 -9.47 5.80
C ALA A 124 -19.22 -9.07 6.74
N ASN A 125 -19.22 -7.82 7.18
CA ASN A 125 -18.19 -7.22 8.05
C ASN A 125 -16.75 -7.31 7.49
N GLN A 126 -16.61 -7.47 6.18
CA GLN A 126 -15.32 -7.47 5.49
C GLN A 126 -15.08 -6.15 4.75
N ILE A 127 -13.81 -5.85 4.50
CA ILE A 127 -13.45 -4.84 3.50
C ILE A 127 -13.59 -5.50 2.12
N VAL A 128 -14.49 -4.97 1.30
CA VAL A 128 -14.70 -5.43 -0.07
C VAL A 128 -14.14 -4.41 -1.04
N LEU A 129 -13.19 -4.84 -1.86
CA LEU A 129 -12.64 -4.04 -2.95
C LEU A 129 -13.24 -4.50 -4.26
N VAL A 130 -13.76 -3.55 -5.04
CA VAL A 130 -14.33 -3.79 -6.37
C VAL A 130 -13.39 -3.17 -7.38
N GLY A 131 -12.92 -3.97 -8.34
CA GLY A 131 -12.00 -3.53 -9.37
C GLY A 131 -11.89 -4.56 -10.49
N THR A 132 -11.09 -4.23 -11.50
CA THR A 132 -10.96 -5.05 -12.69
C THR A 132 -9.65 -5.83 -12.68
N THR A 133 -9.71 -7.13 -12.97
CA THR A 133 -8.54 -8.00 -13.09
C THR A 133 -8.25 -8.41 -14.53
N ALA A 134 -9.08 -7.96 -15.48
CA ALA A 134 -8.94 -8.28 -16.90
C ALA A 134 -7.70 -7.61 -17.50
N PRO A 135 -6.79 -8.34 -18.17
CA PRO A 135 -5.56 -7.78 -18.73
C PRO A 135 -5.78 -6.67 -19.76
N SER A 136 -6.93 -6.68 -20.45
CA SER A 136 -7.26 -5.72 -21.52
C SER A 136 -7.42 -4.27 -21.05
N LEU A 137 -7.63 -4.04 -19.75
CA LEU A 137 -7.93 -2.71 -19.19
C LEU A 137 -6.68 -1.90 -18.77
N LYS A 138 -5.48 -2.44 -18.98
CA LYS A 138 -4.19 -1.80 -18.66
C LYS A 138 -4.00 -1.40 -17.19
N ASP A 139 -4.86 -1.85 -16.28
CA ASP A 139 -4.69 -1.70 -14.81
C ASP A 139 -3.79 -2.82 -14.27
N GLN A 140 -2.61 -2.96 -14.85
CA GLN A 140 -1.68 -4.05 -14.61
C GLN A 140 -0.28 -3.51 -14.41
N PHE A 141 0.35 -3.91 -13.30
CA PHE A 141 1.64 -3.36 -12.91
C PHE A 141 2.65 -4.45 -12.58
N TYR A 142 3.93 -4.15 -12.79
CA TYR A 142 5.02 -5.01 -12.35
C TYR A 142 5.21 -4.91 -10.84
N THR A 143 5.36 -6.07 -10.21
CA THR A 143 5.60 -6.22 -8.77
C THR A 143 6.79 -7.17 -8.56
N PRO A 144 7.31 -7.33 -7.34
CA PRO A 144 8.37 -8.32 -7.09
C PRO A 144 8.02 -9.76 -7.49
N PHE A 145 6.73 -10.10 -7.64
CA PHE A 145 6.29 -11.40 -8.17
C PHE A 145 6.44 -11.56 -9.69
N SER A 146 6.73 -10.48 -10.41
CA SER A 146 6.84 -10.49 -11.88
C SER A 146 8.17 -11.05 -12.40
N PHE A 147 9.15 -11.30 -11.54
CA PHE A 147 10.53 -11.61 -11.94
C PHE A 147 10.83 -13.11 -12.16
N ASN A 148 9.96 -14.02 -11.68
CA ASN A 148 10.30 -15.45 -11.51
C ASN A 148 9.43 -16.43 -12.30
N GLN A 149 8.65 -15.98 -13.28
CA GLN A 149 7.87 -16.90 -14.13
C GLN A 149 8.09 -16.54 -15.59
N ASP A 150 8.19 -17.55 -16.45
CA ASP A 150 8.29 -17.44 -17.93
C ASP A 150 7.10 -16.71 -18.59
N GLN A 151 6.21 -16.13 -17.78
CA GLN A 151 5.09 -15.29 -18.16
C GLN A 151 5.24 -13.97 -17.41
N ASN A 152 5.22 -12.85 -18.13
CA ASN A 152 5.17 -11.48 -17.59
C ASN A 152 3.95 -11.30 -16.67
N LEU A 153 4.00 -11.81 -15.45
CA LEU A 153 2.91 -11.77 -14.49
C LEU A 153 2.83 -10.37 -13.89
N THR A 154 1.87 -9.59 -14.36
CA THR A 154 1.50 -8.32 -13.77
C THR A 154 0.44 -8.52 -12.68
N MET A 155 0.41 -7.62 -11.71
CA MET A 155 -0.61 -7.60 -10.66
C MET A 155 -1.66 -6.52 -10.98
N PRO A 156 -2.97 -6.83 -10.87
CA PRO A 156 -4.02 -5.82 -10.99
C PRO A 156 -3.89 -4.72 -9.94
N GLY A 157 -4.21 -3.47 -10.29
CA GLY A 157 -4.12 -2.32 -9.37
C GLY A 157 -4.95 -2.52 -8.11
N VAL A 158 -6.16 -3.08 -8.23
CA VAL A 158 -7.01 -3.44 -7.08
C VAL A 158 -6.33 -4.43 -6.12
N ALA A 159 -5.54 -5.36 -6.64
CA ALA A 159 -4.80 -6.31 -5.81
C ALA A 159 -3.61 -5.65 -5.11
N ILE A 160 -2.96 -4.67 -5.73
CA ILE A 160 -1.91 -3.87 -5.06
C ILE A 160 -2.51 -3.04 -3.92
N HIS A 161 -3.67 -2.41 -4.12
CA HIS A 161 -4.36 -1.73 -3.02
C HIS A 161 -4.77 -2.68 -1.89
N ALA A 162 -5.18 -3.92 -2.20
CA ALA A 162 -5.44 -4.93 -1.20
C ALA A 162 -4.17 -5.24 -0.36
N GLN A 163 -2.99 -5.32 -0.99
CA GLN A 163 -1.71 -5.49 -0.30
C GLN A 163 -1.43 -4.32 0.64
N MET A 164 -1.61 -3.08 0.15
CA MET A 164 -1.44 -1.84 0.93
C MET A 164 -2.34 -1.81 2.16
N ILE A 165 -3.64 -2.08 1.97
CA ILE A 165 -4.63 -2.08 3.06
C ILE A 165 -4.27 -3.16 4.07
N SER A 166 -3.95 -4.38 3.61
CA SER A 166 -3.56 -5.47 4.50
C SER A 166 -2.33 -5.12 5.34
N GLN A 167 -1.33 -4.47 4.75
CA GLN A 167 -0.12 -4.06 5.46
C GLN A 167 -0.42 -3.00 6.54
N LEU A 168 -1.25 -2.00 6.22
CA LEU A 168 -1.65 -0.97 7.18
C LEU A 168 -2.46 -1.56 8.35
N LEU A 169 -3.39 -2.47 8.07
CA LEU A 169 -4.17 -3.15 9.11
C LEU A 169 -3.29 -4.00 10.02
N ASP A 170 -2.33 -4.74 9.46
CA ASP A 170 -1.38 -5.51 10.26
C ASP A 170 -0.51 -4.60 11.14
N ALA A 171 -0.04 -3.46 10.60
CA ALA A 171 0.75 -2.50 11.36
C ALA A 171 -0.05 -1.93 12.54
N ILE A 172 -1.32 -1.55 12.30
CA ILE A 172 -2.23 -1.07 13.37
C ILE A 172 -2.50 -2.16 14.41
N ALA A 173 -2.59 -3.42 13.99
CA ALA A 173 -2.78 -4.56 14.87
C ALA A 173 -1.49 -4.98 15.62
N GLY A 174 -0.37 -4.25 15.46
CA GLY A 174 0.89 -4.60 16.09
C GLY A 174 1.46 -5.93 15.57
N LYS A 175 1.26 -6.26 14.30
CA LYS A 175 1.97 -7.37 13.65
C LYS A 175 3.24 -6.83 12.99
N PRO A 176 4.28 -7.67 12.82
CA PRO A 176 5.40 -7.28 11.99
C PRO A 176 4.86 -7.10 10.56
N ALA A 177 4.82 -5.88 10.06
CA ALA A 177 4.31 -5.57 8.72
C ALA A 177 5.06 -4.42 8.04
N LEU A 178 6.03 -3.82 8.74
CA LEU A 178 6.81 -2.71 8.26
C LEU A 178 8.24 -3.18 8.00
N TYR A 179 8.77 -2.72 6.87
CA TYR A 179 10.20 -2.81 6.58
C TYR A 179 10.87 -1.52 7.05
N GLN A 180 12.01 -1.68 7.68
CA GLN A 180 12.93 -0.61 8.01
C GLN A 180 14.08 -0.56 7.01
N PHE A 181 14.56 0.66 6.79
CA PHE A 181 15.74 0.95 5.99
C PHE A 181 16.98 0.82 6.87
N PHE A 182 18.11 0.40 6.28
CA PHE A 182 19.39 0.55 6.98
C PHE A 182 19.84 2.00 6.94
N THR A 183 20.40 2.48 8.06
CA THR A 183 21.13 3.77 8.07
C THR A 183 22.37 3.68 7.17
N PRO A 184 22.87 4.80 6.60
CA PRO A 184 24.03 4.80 5.70
C PRO A 184 25.28 4.08 6.24
N LEU A 185 25.49 4.05 7.56
CA LEU A 185 26.61 3.34 8.20
C LEU A 185 26.48 1.80 8.17
N GLY A 186 25.26 1.27 8.09
CA GLY A 186 24.98 -0.17 8.01
C GLY A 186 25.14 -0.75 6.60
N GLU A 187 25.17 0.10 5.58
CA GLU A 187 25.28 -0.31 4.17
C GLU A 187 26.71 -0.70 3.76
N ASN A 188 27.73 -0.28 4.52
CA ASN A 188 29.12 -0.67 4.31
C ASN A 188 29.47 -2.08 4.84
N TRP A 189 28.47 -2.88 5.24
CA TRP A 189 28.70 -4.28 5.57
C TRP A 189 29.03 -5.07 4.27
N PRO A 190 30.03 -5.98 4.25
CA PRO A 190 30.53 -6.63 3.03
C PRO A 190 29.54 -7.54 2.27
N GLY A 191 28.23 -7.49 2.58
CA GLY A 191 27.16 -8.24 1.93
C GLY A 191 26.00 -7.40 1.38
N CYS A 192 25.99 -6.07 1.55
CA CYS A 192 24.89 -5.17 1.12
C CYS A 192 25.27 -4.24 -0.05
N GLY A 193 26.14 -4.68 -0.97
CA GLY A 193 26.46 -3.89 -2.17
C GLY A 193 25.27 -3.76 -3.12
N ARG A 194 24.90 -2.52 -3.52
CA ARG A 194 23.87 -2.12 -4.51
C ARG A 194 22.48 -2.79 -4.44
N ALA A 195 22.24 -3.66 -3.48
CA ALA A 195 20.95 -4.25 -3.19
C ALA A 195 20.17 -3.32 -2.24
N VAL A 196 18.89 -3.11 -2.49
CA VAL A 196 18.01 -2.48 -1.51
C VAL A 196 17.95 -3.45 -0.32
N CYS A 197 18.67 -3.15 0.76
CA CYS A 197 18.65 -3.93 1.99
C CYS A 197 17.52 -3.39 2.90
N TRP A 198 16.67 -4.27 3.41
CA TRP A 198 15.63 -3.94 4.39
C TRP A 198 15.57 -4.97 5.51
N ARG A 199 15.11 -4.56 6.70
CA ARG A 199 14.87 -5.45 7.84
C ARG A 199 13.41 -5.40 8.28
N GLN A 200 12.84 -6.55 8.61
CA GLN A 200 11.50 -6.61 9.18
C GLN A 200 11.54 -6.27 10.69
N VAL A 201 10.65 -5.38 11.11
CA VAL A 201 10.55 -4.93 12.51
C VAL A 201 9.45 -5.67 13.24
N TRP A 202 9.69 -5.97 14.52
CA TRP A 202 8.72 -6.52 15.44
C TRP A 202 8.29 -5.43 16.42
N PRO A 203 7.00 -5.30 16.75
CA PRO A 203 6.58 -4.37 17.78
C PRO A 203 7.08 -4.87 19.14
N GLY A 204 8.03 -4.15 19.74
CA GLY A 204 8.59 -4.45 21.07
C GLY A 204 10.12 -4.50 21.17
N GLY A 205 10.88 -3.91 20.23
CA GLY A 205 12.34 -3.84 20.29
C GLY A 205 12.88 -2.53 19.75
#